data_AF-A0A5B8RPR6-F1
#
_entry.id   AF-A0A5B8RPR6-F1
#
_cell.length_a   1.000
_cell.length_b   1.000
_cell.length_c   1.000
_cell.angle_alpha   90.00
_cell.angle_beta   90.00
_cell.angle_gamma   90.00
#
_symmetry.space_group_name_H-M   'P 1'
#
loop_
_entity.id
_entity.type
_entity.pdbx_description
1 polymer ?
#
loop_
_entity_poly.entity_id
_entity_poly.type
_entity_poly.pdbx_seq_one_letter_code
_entity_poly.pdbx_strand_id
1 'polypeptide(L)'
;MNLASTLFPLGWEHYLLGGLCIGLGVALLFAMTGLVGGMSSVFSSTWSFIVRRPFFQQPALRGSRIWRLQYAAGLVLGALLWWLWLGGPGPETTAVPAWQLLVGGFIAGFGARMGHGCTSGHGICGLGSLQWPSALAVLCFMATAMITANLVWSLQA
;
A
#
# COMPACT_ATOMS: atom_id res chain seq x y z
N MET A 1 -6.10 -32.83 8.05
CA MET A 1 -5.86 -31.46 7.53
C MET A 1 -4.37 -31.29 7.34
N ASN A 2 -3.90 -30.91 6.16
CA ASN A 2 -2.47 -30.67 5.93
C ASN A 2 -2.13 -29.23 6.32
N LEU A 3 -0.88 -28.98 6.72
CA LEU A 3 -0.43 -27.65 7.17
C LEU A 3 -0.84 -26.52 6.21
N ALA A 4 -0.75 -26.77 4.90
CA ALA A 4 -1.16 -25.81 3.87
C ALA A 4 -2.65 -25.44 3.95
N SER A 5 -3.56 -26.40 4.18
CA SER A 5 -4.99 -26.10 4.30
C SER A 5 -5.38 -25.51 5.65
N THR A 6 -4.55 -25.69 6.68
CA THR A 6 -4.70 -24.99 7.96
C THR A 6 -4.25 -23.53 7.87
N LEU A 7 -3.13 -23.25 7.19
CA LEU A 7 -2.59 -21.89 7.02
C LEU A 7 -3.35 -21.09 5.96
N PHE A 8 -3.82 -21.75 4.90
CA PHE A 8 -4.47 -21.13 3.75
C PHE A 8 -5.83 -21.79 3.48
N PRO A 9 -6.85 -21.49 4.31
CA PRO A 9 -8.18 -22.11 4.18
C PRO A 9 -8.88 -21.79 2.86
N LEU A 10 -8.50 -20.70 2.20
CA LEU A 10 -9.01 -20.26 0.89
C LEU A 10 -8.11 -20.67 -0.29
N GLY A 11 -7.09 -21.51 -0.05
CA GLY A 11 -6.03 -21.81 -1.04
C GLY A 11 -4.87 -20.81 -0.99
N TRP A 12 -3.75 -21.15 -1.62
CA TRP A 12 -2.54 -20.31 -1.62
C TRP A 12 -2.25 -19.64 -2.98
N GLU A 13 -2.93 -20.09 -4.04
CA GLU A 13 -2.66 -19.74 -5.44
C GLU A 13 -2.83 -18.24 -5.72
N HIS A 14 -3.86 -17.61 -5.16
CA HIS A 14 -4.13 -16.18 -5.35
C HIS A 14 -3.07 -15.28 -4.72
N TYR A 15 -2.46 -15.69 -3.61
CA TYR A 15 -1.34 -14.94 -3.01
C TYR A 15 -0.11 -14.99 -3.92
N LEU A 16 0.19 -16.15 -4.50
CA LEU A 16 1.32 -16.29 -5.44
C LEU A 16 1.06 -15.48 -6.72
N LEU A 17 -0.10 -15.66 -7.34
CA LEU A 17 -0.46 -14.97 -8.58
C LEU A 17 -0.49 -13.46 -8.38
N GLY A 18 -1.11 -12.97 -7.29
CA GLY A 18 -1.13 -11.55 -6.95
C GLY A 18 0.28 -11.00 -6.73
N GLY A 19 1.13 -11.71 -5.99
CA GLY A 19 2.52 -11.33 -5.76
C GLY A 19 3.34 -11.26 -7.04
N LEU A 20 3.21 -12.25 -7.92
CA LEU A 20 3.87 -12.28 -9.23
C LEU A 20 3.41 -11.11 -10.12
N CYS A 21 2.09 -10.87 -10.21
CA CYS A 21 1.55 -9.76 -10.99
C CYS A 21 2.04 -8.39 -10.48
N ILE A 22 2.02 -8.17 -9.16
CA ILE A 22 2.53 -6.93 -8.55
C ILE A 22 4.04 -6.79 -8.79
N GLY A 23 4.80 -7.86 -8.56
CA GLY A 23 6.25 -7.88 -8.77
C GLY A 23 6.63 -7.58 -10.22
N LEU A 24 5.98 -8.23 -11.19
CA LEU A 24 6.16 -7.98 -12.61
C LEU A 24 5.77 -6.54 -12.98
N GLY A 25 4.65 -6.04 -12.46
CA GLY A 25 4.19 -4.68 -12.74
C GLY A 25 5.18 -3.61 -12.25
N VAL A 26 5.72 -3.77 -11.04
CA VAL A 26 6.72 -2.84 -10.49
C VAL A 26 8.08 -3.01 -11.18
N ALA A 27 8.48 -4.23 -11.52
CA ALA A 27 9.70 -4.48 -12.28
C ALA A 27 9.64 -3.84 -13.67
N LEU A 28 8.51 -3.98 -14.37
CA LEU A 28 8.31 -3.38 -15.69
C LEU A 28 8.30 -1.85 -15.60
N LEU A 29 7.60 -1.27 -14.61
CA LEU A 29 7.63 0.16 -14.34
C LEU A 29 9.08 0.65 -14.20
N PHE A 30 9.88 -0.02 -13.37
CA PHE A 30 11.26 0.36 -13.14
C PHE A 30 12.13 0.18 -14.39
N ALA A 31 12.00 -0.95 -15.10
CA ALA A 31 12.76 -1.22 -16.31
C ALA A 31 12.47 -0.21 -17.44
N MET A 32 11.22 0.24 -17.58
CA MET A 32 10.82 1.16 -18.65
C MET A 32 11.06 2.63 -18.31
N THR A 33 10.95 3.02 -17.04
CA THR A 33 10.96 4.44 -16.64
C THR A 33 12.11 4.83 -15.71
N GLY A 34 12.77 3.86 -15.08
CA GLY A 34 13.72 4.07 -13.99
C GLY A 34 13.08 4.56 -12.69
N LEU A 35 11.74 4.57 -12.59
CA LEU A 35 11.01 5.08 -11.44
C LEU A 35 10.61 3.97 -10.48
N VAL A 36 10.66 4.29 -9.20
CA VAL A 36 10.25 3.38 -8.11
C VAL A 36 8.84 3.72 -7.64
N GLY A 37 7.96 2.71 -7.60
CA GLY A 37 6.57 2.84 -7.18
C GLY A 37 6.42 2.98 -5.67
N GLY A 38 5.68 4.00 -5.21
CA GLY A 38 5.43 4.21 -3.78
C GLY A 38 4.31 5.20 -3.49
N MET A 39 3.39 4.84 -2.59
CA MET A 39 2.14 5.59 -2.38
C MET A 39 2.19 6.66 -1.29
N SER A 40 2.98 6.47 -0.23
CA SER A 40 3.05 7.41 0.91
C SER A 40 3.39 8.85 0.54
N SER A 41 4.10 9.01 -0.58
CA SER A 41 4.61 10.28 -1.05
C SER A 41 3.67 10.99 -2.03
N VAL A 42 2.64 10.30 -2.53
CA VAL A 42 1.58 10.85 -3.39
C VAL A 42 0.84 11.98 -2.66
N PHE A 43 0.55 11.79 -1.36
CA PHE A 43 -0.08 12.82 -0.53
C PHE A 43 0.74 14.12 -0.55
N SER A 44 2.02 14.07 -0.19
CA SER A 44 2.86 15.28 -0.15
C SER A 44 3.13 15.88 -1.52
N SER A 45 3.30 15.07 -2.57
CA SER A 45 3.50 15.59 -3.91
C SER A 45 2.22 16.23 -4.46
N THR A 46 1.05 15.71 -4.11
CA THR A 46 -0.25 16.30 -4.51
C THR A 46 -0.52 17.60 -3.78
N TRP A 47 -0.26 17.66 -2.47
CA TRP A 47 -0.41 18.90 -1.71
C TRP A 47 0.54 20.02 -2.18
N SER A 48 1.62 19.69 -2.91
CA SER A 48 2.50 20.69 -3.53
C SER A 48 1.80 21.60 -4.57
N PHE A 49 0.65 21.18 -5.12
CA PHE A 49 -0.13 22.02 -6.04
C PHE A 49 -0.80 23.20 -5.32
N ILE A 50 -1.22 22.98 -4.07
CA ILE A 50 -2.10 23.91 -3.35
C ILE A 50 -1.32 24.62 -2.23
N VAL A 51 -0.52 23.87 -1.46
CA VAL A 51 0.15 24.37 -0.26
C VAL A 51 1.55 24.90 -0.57
N ARG A 52 1.75 26.20 -0.39
CA ARG A 52 3.01 26.91 -0.66
C ARG A 52 4.04 26.88 0.49
N ARG A 53 3.87 26.00 1.49
CA ARG A 53 4.83 25.87 2.59
C ARG A 53 6.14 25.23 2.10
N PRO A 54 7.32 25.60 2.67
CA PRO A 54 8.63 25.13 2.20
C PRO A 54 8.73 23.61 2.06
N PHE A 55 8.14 22.86 3.00
CA PHE A 55 8.11 21.40 2.97
C PHE A 55 7.47 20.83 1.70
N PHE A 56 6.29 21.33 1.28
CA PHE A 56 5.59 20.83 0.11
C PHE A 56 6.18 21.34 -1.21
N GLN A 57 6.99 22.40 -1.15
CA GLN A 57 7.58 23.04 -2.31
C GLN A 57 9.00 22.54 -2.63
N GLN A 58 9.45 21.47 -1.96
CA GLN A 58 10.73 20.83 -2.25
C GLN A 58 10.83 20.39 -3.73
N PRO A 59 11.98 20.60 -4.38
CA PRO A 59 12.17 20.24 -5.79
C PRO A 59 11.83 18.78 -6.10
N ALA A 60 12.19 17.86 -5.20
CA ALA A 60 11.90 16.43 -5.32
C ALA A 60 10.39 16.12 -5.38
N LEU A 61 9.57 16.82 -4.58
CA LEU A 61 8.11 16.64 -4.57
C LEU A 61 7.46 17.27 -5.80
N ARG A 62 7.91 18.46 -6.20
CA ARG A 62 7.36 19.16 -7.37
C ARG A 62 7.71 18.47 -8.69
N GLY A 63 8.92 17.93 -8.82
CA GLY A 63 9.36 17.21 -10.02
C GLY A 63 8.66 15.87 -10.21
N SER A 64 8.29 15.19 -9.12
CA SER A 64 7.67 13.86 -9.16
C SER A 64 6.14 13.85 -9.10
N ARG A 65 5.48 15.01 -8.89
CA ARG A 65 4.03 15.08 -8.61
C ARG A 65 3.14 14.50 -9.71
N ILE A 66 3.46 14.73 -10.98
CA ILE A 66 2.62 14.28 -12.11
C ILE A 66 2.68 12.76 -12.23
N TRP A 67 3.89 12.21 -12.26
CA TRP A 67 4.13 10.77 -12.29
C TRP A 67 3.45 10.05 -11.12
N ARG A 68 3.56 10.59 -9.89
CA ARG A 68 2.95 9.99 -8.70
C ARG A 68 1.43 9.96 -8.76
N LEU A 69 0.82 10.98 -9.35
CA LEU A 69 -0.62 10.98 -9.63
C LEU A 69 -0.99 9.97 -10.71
N GLN A 70 -0.20 9.84 -11.78
CA GLN A 70 -0.42 8.83 -12.81
C GLN A 70 -0.33 7.42 -12.23
N TYR A 71 0.66 7.16 -11.37
CA TYR A 71 0.81 5.89 -10.66
C TYR A 71 -0.39 5.59 -9.78
N ALA A 72 -0.80 6.56 -8.94
CA ALA A 72 -1.97 6.42 -8.08
C ALA A 72 -3.26 6.18 -8.88
N ALA A 73 -3.46 6.94 -9.97
CA ALA A 73 -4.59 6.78 -10.87
C ALA A 73 -4.59 5.39 -11.52
N GLY A 74 -3.42 4.87 -11.92
CA GLY A 74 -3.27 3.51 -12.44
C GLY A 74 -3.71 2.43 -11.44
N LEU A 75 -3.34 2.57 -10.16
CA LEU A 75 -3.79 1.64 -9.11
C LEU A 75 -5.31 1.71 -8.89
N VAL A 76 -5.88 2.92 -8.84
CA VAL A 76 -7.34 3.12 -8.71
C VAL A 76 -8.08 2.55 -9.92
N LEU A 77 -7.57 2.80 -11.13
CA LEU A 77 -8.14 2.27 -12.37
C LEU A 77 -8.05 0.74 -12.40
N GLY A 78 -6.93 0.15 -11.98
CA GLY A 78 -6.78 -1.30 -11.88
C GLY A 78 -7.80 -1.92 -10.93
N ALA A 79 -8.00 -1.32 -9.75
CA ALA A 79 -9.02 -1.75 -8.80
C ALA A 79 -10.45 -1.60 -9.37
N LEU A 80 -10.73 -0.49 -10.06
CA LEU A 80 -12.02 -0.24 -10.72
C LEU A 80 -12.30 -1.27 -11.82
N LEU A 81 -11.31 -1.55 -12.67
CA LEU A 81 -11.44 -2.57 -13.71
C LEU A 81 -11.64 -3.96 -13.10
N TRP A 82 -10.94 -4.29 -12.02
CA TRP A 82 -11.22 -5.54 -11.32
C TRP A 82 -12.66 -5.59 -10.81
N TRP A 83 -13.14 -4.53 -10.16
CA TRP A 83 -14.51 -4.48 -9.61
C TRP A 83 -15.58 -4.64 -10.70
N LEU A 84 -15.42 -3.93 -11.83
CA LEU A 84 -16.40 -3.95 -12.93
C LEU A 84 -16.50 -5.30 -13.67
N TRP A 85 -15.42 -6.09 -13.68
CA TRP A 85 -15.34 -7.32 -14.48
C TRP A 85 -15.34 -8.60 -13.63
N LEU A 86 -14.81 -8.56 -12.40
CA LEU A 86 -14.52 -9.72 -11.56
C LEU A 86 -15.09 -9.59 -10.13
N GLY A 87 -15.38 -8.39 -9.64
CA GLY A 87 -15.77 -8.12 -8.25
C GLY A 87 -17.18 -8.57 -7.85
N GLY A 88 -18.00 -8.97 -8.82
CA GLY A 88 -19.40 -9.32 -8.60
C GLY A 88 -20.33 -8.10 -8.50
N PRO A 89 -21.66 -8.31 -8.50
CA PRO A 89 -22.62 -7.22 -8.51
C PRO A 89 -22.82 -6.62 -7.10
N GLY A 90 -22.51 -5.33 -6.96
CA GLY A 90 -22.88 -4.51 -5.79
C GLY A 90 -21.76 -3.62 -5.24
N PRO A 91 -22.09 -2.58 -4.48
CA PRO A 91 -21.11 -1.80 -3.73
C PRO A 91 -20.51 -2.63 -2.60
N GLU A 92 -19.19 -2.58 -2.46
CA GLU A 92 -18.48 -3.14 -1.31
C GLU A 92 -18.78 -2.31 -0.06
N THR A 93 -19.49 -2.88 0.91
CA THR A 93 -19.83 -2.21 2.17
C THR A 93 -18.99 -2.75 3.32
N THR A 94 -18.53 -1.86 4.19
CA THR A 94 -17.83 -2.25 5.43
C THR A 94 -18.71 -1.97 6.65
N ALA A 95 -18.67 -2.87 7.64
CA ALA A 95 -19.29 -2.67 8.94
C ALA A 95 -18.52 -1.68 9.84
N VAL A 96 -17.31 -1.27 9.43
CA VAL A 96 -16.45 -0.37 10.19
C VAL A 96 -16.99 1.06 10.11
N PRO A 97 -17.28 1.73 11.24
CA PRO A 97 -17.81 3.09 11.24
C PRO A 97 -16.79 4.09 10.67
N ALA A 98 -17.28 5.11 9.96
CA ALA A 98 -16.45 6.06 9.22
C ALA A 98 -15.39 6.77 10.07
N TRP A 99 -15.68 7.05 11.35
CA TRP A 99 -14.71 7.69 12.25
C TRP A 99 -13.50 6.79 12.53
N GLN A 100 -13.67 5.46 12.60
CA GLN A 100 -12.55 4.53 12.80
C GLN A 100 -11.68 4.48 11.56
N LEU A 101 -12.27 4.50 10.36
CA LEU A 101 -11.53 4.58 9.10
C LEU A 101 -10.71 5.88 9.02
N LEU A 102 -11.30 7.01 9.44
CA LEU A 102 -10.62 8.30 9.46
C LEU A 102 -9.44 8.30 10.44
N VAL A 103 -9.66 7.87 11.67
CA VAL A 103 -8.62 7.82 12.71
C VAL A 103 -7.53 6.81 12.34
N GLY A 104 -7.90 5.62 11.88
CA GLY A 104 -6.97 4.59 11.41
C GLY A 104 -6.14 5.05 10.22
N GLY A 105 -6.76 5.70 9.23
CA GLY A 105 -6.08 6.27 8.08
C GLY A 105 -5.10 7.38 8.47
N PHE A 106 -5.47 8.24 9.43
CA PHE A 106 -4.57 9.26 9.96
C PHE A 106 -3.35 8.65 10.66
N ILE A 107 -3.56 7.68 11.56
CA ILE A 107 -2.48 6.99 12.29
C ILE A 107 -1.55 6.26 11.32
N ALA A 108 -2.12 5.52 10.35
CA ALA A 108 -1.36 4.81 9.33
C ALA A 108 -0.56 5.78 8.44
N GLY A 109 -1.15 6.92 8.05
CA GLY A 109 -0.47 7.95 7.27
C GLY A 109 0.67 8.62 8.05
N PHE A 110 0.46 8.92 9.33
CA PHE A 110 1.47 9.45 10.22
C PHE A 110 2.63 8.45 10.41
N GLY A 111 2.32 7.18 10.67
CA GLY A 111 3.29 6.10 10.76
C GLY A 111 4.11 5.92 9.48
N ALA A 112 3.46 5.91 8.32
CA ALA A 112 4.15 5.81 7.03
C ALA A 112 5.07 7.02 6.77
N ARG A 113 4.77 8.20 7.32
CA ARG A 113 5.69 9.34 7.26
C ARG A 113 6.90 9.15 8.18
N MET A 114 6.67 8.74 9.42
CA MET A 114 7.78 8.47 10.36
C MET A 114 8.71 7.37 9.87
N GLY A 115 8.16 6.34 9.22
CA GLY A 115 8.95 5.27 8.61
C GLY A 115 9.64 5.65 7.30
N HIS A 116 9.53 6.90 6.83
CA HIS A 116 10.03 7.35 5.51
C HIS A 116 9.47 6.55 4.32
N GLY A 117 8.36 5.84 4.50
CA GLY A 117 7.75 5.00 3.48
C GLY A 117 6.55 4.22 4.03
N CYS A 118 5.74 3.71 3.10
CA CYS A 118 4.63 2.80 3.42
C CYS A 118 5.02 1.36 3.09
N THR A 119 4.11 0.42 3.36
CA THR A 119 4.24 -0.99 3.01
C THR A 119 4.48 -1.20 1.51
N SER A 120 3.92 -0.38 0.62
CA SER A 120 4.20 -0.52 -0.83
C SER A 120 5.64 -0.12 -1.17
N GLY A 121 6.19 0.90 -0.51
CA GLY A 121 7.55 1.38 -0.75
C GLY A 121 8.60 0.46 -0.15
N HIS A 122 8.48 0.13 1.14
CA HIS A 122 9.43 -0.77 1.81
C HIS A 122 9.19 -2.24 1.46
N GLY A 123 7.94 -2.68 1.40
CA GLY A 123 7.57 -4.08 1.21
C GLY A 123 7.68 -4.56 -0.22
N ILE A 124 7.25 -3.79 -1.21
CA ILE A 124 7.32 -4.23 -2.61
C ILE A 124 8.69 -3.84 -3.19
N CYS A 125 8.95 -2.53 -3.32
CA CYS A 125 10.18 -2.05 -3.98
C CYS A 125 11.44 -2.23 -3.11
N GLY A 126 11.35 -1.92 -1.82
CA GLY A 126 12.49 -1.94 -0.89
C GLY A 126 13.04 -3.34 -0.62
N LEU A 127 12.17 -4.31 -0.32
CA LEU A 127 12.54 -5.72 -0.21
C LEU A 127 12.99 -6.30 -1.56
N GLY A 128 12.32 -5.96 -2.66
CA GLY A 128 12.73 -6.36 -4.00
C GLY A 128 14.13 -5.87 -4.38
N SER A 129 14.58 -4.77 -3.78
CA SER A 129 15.93 -4.21 -3.96
C SER A 129 16.90 -4.60 -2.84
N LEU A 130 16.55 -5.60 -2.01
CA LEU A 130 17.35 -6.13 -0.89
C LEU A 130 17.83 -5.07 0.10
N GLN A 131 17.01 -4.06 0.39
CA GLN A 131 17.38 -3.03 1.34
C GLN A 131 17.11 -3.45 2.79
N TRP A 132 18.17 -3.58 3.59
CA TRP A 132 18.08 -3.93 5.02
C TRP A 132 17.13 -3.03 5.83
N PRO A 133 17.15 -1.68 5.71
CA PRO A 133 16.21 -0.83 6.43
C PRO A 133 14.75 -1.13 6.08
N SER A 134 14.48 -1.47 4.82
CA SER A 134 13.15 -1.84 4.35
C SER A 134 12.69 -3.18 4.91
N ALA A 135 13.60 -4.15 5.04
CA ALA A 135 13.27 -5.43 5.68
C ALA A 135 12.85 -5.24 7.15
N LEU A 136 13.61 -4.44 7.90
CA LEU A 136 13.25 -4.12 9.29
C LEU A 136 11.92 -3.38 9.39
N ALA A 137 11.70 -2.37 8.53
CA ALA A 137 10.43 -1.63 8.49
C ALA A 137 9.23 -2.57 8.23
N VAL A 138 9.35 -3.49 7.28
CA VAL A 138 8.28 -4.45 6.95
C VAL A 138 8.00 -5.40 8.11
N LEU A 139 9.03 -5.93 8.78
CA LEU A 139 8.85 -6.77 9.97
C LEU A 139 8.10 -6.02 11.06
N CYS A 140 8.47 -4.77 11.35
CA CYS A 140 7.77 -3.94 12.33
C CYS A 140 6.32 -3.67 11.92
N PHE A 141 6.07 -3.32 10.64
CA PHE A 141 4.70 -3.07 10.15
C PHE A 141 3.83 -4.31 10.26
N MET A 142 4.32 -5.47 9.83
CA MET A 142 3.56 -6.72 9.85
C MET A 142 3.32 -7.22 11.27
N ALA A 143 4.34 -7.20 12.14
CA ALA A 143 4.19 -7.59 13.54
C ALA A 143 3.14 -6.71 14.24
N THR A 144 3.24 -5.38 14.09
CA THR A 144 2.28 -4.44 14.69
C THR A 144 0.86 -4.66 14.15
N ALA A 145 0.72 -4.87 12.84
CA ALA A 145 -0.57 -5.12 12.20
C ALA A 145 -1.21 -6.43 12.70
N MET A 146 -0.43 -7.52 12.77
CA MET A 146 -0.90 -8.81 13.29
C MET A 146 -1.32 -8.71 14.75
N ILE A 147 -0.50 -8.09 15.61
CA ILE A 147 -0.83 -7.91 17.03
C ILE A 147 -2.11 -7.09 17.18
N THR A 148 -2.21 -5.97 16.46
CA THR A 148 -3.38 -5.08 16.55
C THR A 148 -4.64 -5.77 16.04
N ALA A 149 -4.57 -6.48 14.90
CA ALA A 149 -5.70 -7.20 14.35
C ALA A 149 -6.21 -8.30 15.29
N ASN A 150 -5.30 -9.09 15.88
CA ASN A 150 -5.67 -10.12 16.84
C ASN A 150 -6.23 -9.53 18.14
N LEU A 151 -5.68 -8.41 18.62
CA LEU A 151 -6.19 -7.73 19.81
C LEU A 151 -7.61 -7.21 19.57
N VAL A 152 -7.84 -6.50 18.45
CA VAL A 152 -9.17 -5.98 18.11
C VAL A 152 -10.16 -7.12 17.93
N TRP A 153 -9.76 -8.21 17.27
CA TRP A 153 -10.59 -9.42 17.14
C TRP A 153 -10.97 -9.98 18.52
N SER A 154 -10.01 -10.10 19.45
CA SER A 154 -10.27 -10.62 20.80
C SER A 154 -11.18 -9.74 21.65
N LEU A 155 -11.29 -8.44 21.35
CA LEU A 155 -12.19 -7.51 22.04
C LEU A 155 -13.62 -7.55 21.47
N GLN A 156 -13.81 -8.15 20.30
CA GLN A 156 -15.10 -8.27 19.61
C GLN A 156 -15.70 -9.69 19.70
N ALA A 157 -14.87 -10.68 20.07
CA ALA A 157 -15.26 -12.07 20.33
C ALA A 157 -15.83 -12.24 21.74
#